data_AF-A0A9E0N7F4-F1
#
_entry.id   AF-A0A9E0N7F4-F1
#
_cell.length_a   1.000
_cell.length_b   1.000
_cell.length_c   1.000
_cell.angle_alpha   90.00
_cell.angle_beta   90.00
_cell.angle_gamma   90.00
#
_symmetry.space_group_name_H-M   'P 1'
#
loop_
_entity.id
_entity.type
_entity.pdbx_description
1 polymer ?
#
loop_
_entity_poly.entity_id
_entity_poly.type
_entity_poly.pdbx_seq_one_letter_code
_entity_poly.pdbx_strand_id
1 'polypeptide(L)'
;MSPAPRAAATLTSALLLLVAPAARAQAPGAAPAAAPSAAPADAAPARSYAGAVLAVDAVSLGIIAAAVSARASEGSAMLTATGITGLVVGAPIVHLTRGNTRGALISLGLRVGLPYAGAMAGYQLGPTDVVCATDGDGCSSGSMSGMVVGALVGTGAAILIDARWLSHTRPARPARWSPTATLAPGGGSVGLAGAF
;
A
#
# COMPACT_ATOMS: atom_id res chain seq x y z
N MET A 1 -23.34 -35.09 -25.15
CA MET A 1 -22.97 -36.14 -24.16
C MET A 1 -22.03 -35.49 -23.16
N SER A 2 -22.51 -35.19 -21.95
CA SER A 2 -21.70 -34.75 -20.81
C SER A 2 -21.22 -35.97 -20.01
N PRO A 3 -20.01 -35.95 -19.45
CA PRO A 3 -19.73 -36.59 -18.18
C PRO A 3 -19.52 -35.57 -17.05
N ALA A 4 -19.82 -36.05 -15.84
CA ALA A 4 -20.16 -35.33 -14.60
C ALA A 4 -18.93 -34.98 -13.70
N PRO A 5 -19.13 -34.29 -12.55
CA PRO A 5 -18.08 -33.74 -11.69
C PRO A 5 -17.57 -34.76 -10.64
N ARG A 6 -16.41 -34.50 -10.03
CA ARG A 6 -15.97 -35.18 -8.81
C ARG A 6 -15.49 -34.20 -7.74
N ALA A 7 -16.27 -34.14 -6.66
CA ALA A 7 -15.87 -33.60 -5.38
C ALA A 7 -14.86 -34.55 -4.71
N ALA A 8 -13.87 -33.99 -4.02
CA ALA A 8 -13.03 -34.71 -3.08
C ALA A 8 -13.03 -33.95 -1.76
N ALA A 9 -13.71 -34.54 -0.78
CA ALA A 9 -13.74 -34.14 0.61
C ALA A 9 -12.49 -34.63 1.33
N THR A 10 -11.92 -33.80 2.19
CA THR A 10 -10.96 -34.23 3.23
C THR A 10 -11.45 -33.73 4.58
N LEU A 11 -12.13 -34.63 5.30
CA LEU A 11 -12.39 -34.50 6.73
C LEU A 11 -11.06 -34.56 7.48
N THR A 12 -10.73 -33.50 8.23
CA THR A 12 -9.61 -33.51 9.18
C THR A 12 -10.20 -33.54 10.58
N SER A 13 -10.18 -34.71 11.22
CA SER A 13 -10.64 -34.92 12.59
C SER A 13 -9.68 -34.24 13.58
N ALA A 14 -10.16 -33.23 14.30
CA ALA A 14 -9.43 -32.58 15.38
C ALA A 14 -9.69 -33.30 16.71
N LEU A 15 -8.63 -33.86 17.29
CA LEU A 15 -8.61 -34.48 18.61
C LEU A 15 -8.58 -33.38 19.70
N LEU A 16 -9.71 -33.17 20.38
CA LEU A 16 -9.82 -32.24 21.52
C LEU A 16 -9.29 -32.94 22.79
N LEU A 17 -8.02 -32.69 23.13
CA LEU A 17 -7.45 -33.02 24.43
C LEU A 17 -7.96 -32.01 25.48
N LEU A 18 -8.90 -32.43 26.33
CA LEU A 18 -9.28 -31.70 27.53
C LEU A 18 -8.11 -31.75 28.54
N VAL A 19 -7.43 -30.62 28.73
CA VAL A 19 -6.52 -30.42 29.86
C VAL A 19 -7.31 -29.72 30.96
N ALA A 20 -7.64 -30.45 32.04
CA ALA A 20 -8.26 -29.85 33.22
C ALA A 20 -7.20 -29.10 34.04
N PRO A 21 -7.40 -27.81 34.37
CA PRO A 21 -6.47 -27.09 35.23
C PRO A 21 -6.64 -27.57 36.68
N ALA A 22 -5.56 -28.07 37.28
CA ALA A 22 -5.54 -28.36 38.71
C ALA A 22 -5.45 -27.05 39.50
N ALA A 23 -6.57 -26.64 40.11
CA ALA A 23 -6.61 -25.49 41.00
C ALA A 23 -5.86 -25.83 42.30
N ARG A 24 -4.72 -25.16 42.54
CA ARG A 24 -4.03 -25.22 43.84
C ARG A 24 -4.54 -24.09 44.73
N ALA A 25 -4.90 -24.42 45.97
CA ALA A 25 -5.30 -23.45 46.97
C ALA A 25 -4.07 -22.63 47.43
N GLN A 26 -4.17 -21.30 47.35
CA GLN A 26 -3.13 -20.37 47.77
C GLN A 26 -3.14 -20.21 49.30
N ALA A 27 -1.97 -20.23 49.95
CA ALA A 27 -1.87 -20.05 51.39
C ALA A 27 -2.26 -18.62 51.82
N PRO A 28 -2.99 -18.43 52.93
CA PRO A 28 -3.33 -17.10 53.45
C PRO A 28 -2.05 -16.31 53.81
N GLY A 29 -1.88 -15.11 53.23
CA GLY A 29 -0.78 -14.19 53.56
C GLY A 29 0.29 -14.01 52.48
N ALA A 30 0.26 -14.77 51.38
CA ALA A 30 1.11 -14.49 50.23
C ALA A 30 0.60 -13.24 49.49
N ALA A 31 1.47 -12.25 49.27
CA ALA A 31 1.18 -11.13 48.39
C ALA A 31 0.71 -11.68 47.03
N PRO A 32 -0.34 -11.09 46.38
CA PRO A 32 -0.80 -11.55 45.09
C PRO A 32 0.39 -11.63 44.14
N ALA A 33 0.77 -12.83 43.72
CA ALA A 33 1.78 -13.00 42.70
C ALA A 33 1.33 -12.18 41.51
N ALA A 34 2.17 -11.23 41.06
CA ALA A 34 1.85 -10.40 39.92
C ALA A 34 1.34 -11.31 38.80
N ALA A 35 0.10 -11.09 38.36
CA ALA A 35 -0.50 -11.90 37.33
C ALA A 35 0.50 -11.96 36.16
N PRO A 36 0.88 -13.16 35.66
CA PRO A 36 1.83 -13.27 34.59
C PRO A 36 1.34 -12.37 33.46
N SER A 37 2.16 -11.38 33.09
CA SER A 37 1.84 -10.50 31.97
C SER A 37 1.52 -11.39 30.79
N ALA A 38 0.27 -11.34 30.31
CA ALA A 38 -0.14 -12.15 29.18
C ALA A 38 0.91 -11.96 28.08
N ALA A 39 1.52 -13.06 27.65
CA ALA A 39 2.47 -13.02 26.56
C ALA A 39 1.82 -12.24 25.41
N PRO A 40 2.53 -11.29 24.77
CA PRO A 40 1.96 -10.54 23.66
C PRO A 40 1.37 -11.53 22.68
N ALA A 41 0.06 -11.46 22.43
CA ALA A 41 -0.57 -12.29 21.41
C ALA A 41 0.23 -12.07 20.11
N ASP A 42 0.70 -13.15 19.51
CA ASP A 42 1.52 -13.09 18.30
C ASP A 42 0.85 -12.16 17.29
N ALA A 43 1.55 -11.09 16.93
CA ALA A 43 1.00 -10.10 16.01
C ALA A 43 0.63 -10.82 14.71
N ALA A 44 -0.62 -10.68 14.28
CA ALA A 44 -1.09 -11.29 13.05
C ALA A 44 -0.11 -10.96 11.90
N PRO A 45 0.25 -11.95 11.06
CA PRO A 45 1.22 -11.73 10.00
C PRO A 45 0.78 -10.58 9.09
N ALA A 46 1.72 -9.71 8.76
CA ALA A 46 1.45 -8.57 7.88
C ALA A 46 0.94 -9.06 6.52
N ARG A 47 -0.31 -8.74 6.18
CA ARG A 47 -0.87 -9.05 4.87
C ARG A 47 -0.48 -7.96 3.88
N SER A 48 0.11 -8.38 2.76
CA SER A 48 0.38 -7.48 1.63
C SER A 48 -0.87 -7.30 0.77
N TYR A 49 -1.06 -6.08 0.27
CA TYR A 49 -2.07 -5.75 -0.74
C TYR A 49 -1.43 -5.16 -2.01
N ALA A 50 -0.16 -5.49 -2.28
CA ALA A 50 0.57 -5.06 -3.46
C ALA A 50 -0.17 -5.34 -4.77
N GLY A 51 -0.81 -6.51 -4.87
CA GLY A 51 -1.58 -6.88 -6.06
C GLY A 51 -2.73 -5.92 -6.39
N ALA A 52 -3.38 -5.34 -5.37
CA ALA A 52 -4.45 -4.37 -5.59
C ALA A 52 -3.91 -3.04 -6.14
N VAL A 53 -2.76 -2.59 -5.64
CA VAL A 53 -2.06 -1.40 -6.15
C VAL A 53 -1.66 -1.61 -7.61
N LEU A 54 -0.99 -2.72 -7.92
CA LEU A 54 -0.55 -3.05 -9.27
C LEU A 54 -1.71 -3.21 -10.26
N ALA A 55 -2.85 -3.76 -9.84
CA ALA A 55 -4.03 -3.90 -10.70
C ALA A 55 -4.59 -2.53 -11.10
N VAL A 56 -4.70 -1.60 -10.15
CA VAL A 56 -5.19 -0.23 -10.42
C VAL A 56 -4.23 0.51 -11.37
N ASP A 57 -2.93 0.32 -11.20
CA ASP A 57 -1.92 0.91 -12.08
C ASP A 57 -1.98 0.33 -13.49
N ALA A 58 -2.11 -1.00 -13.60
CA ALA A 58 -2.22 -1.68 -14.88
C ALA A 58 -3.47 -1.23 -15.67
N VAL A 59 -4.61 -1.09 -15.00
CA VAL A 59 -5.84 -0.55 -15.62
C VAL A 59 -5.61 0.88 -16.10
N SER A 60 -5.01 1.72 -15.28
CA SER A 60 -4.76 3.13 -15.61
C SER A 60 -3.82 3.28 -16.80
N LEU A 61 -2.71 2.52 -16.81
CA LEU A 61 -1.78 2.46 -17.94
C LEU A 61 -2.45 1.90 -19.20
N GLY A 62 -3.32 0.90 -19.06
CA GLY A 62 -4.11 0.36 -20.16
C GLY A 62 -5.02 1.42 -20.80
N ILE A 63 -5.67 2.25 -19.98
CA ILE A 63 -6.50 3.37 -20.45
C ILE A 63 -5.64 4.40 -21.19
N ILE A 64 -4.47 4.77 -20.67
CA ILE A 64 -3.54 5.69 -21.34
C ILE A 64 -3.08 5.11 -22.68
N ALA A 65 -2.70 3.83 -22.71
CA ALA A 65 -2.27 3.16 -23.94
C ALA A 65 -3.40 3.11 -24.99
N ALA A 66 -4.63 2.86 -24.56
CA ALA A 66 -5.80 2.92 -25.42
C ALA A 66 -6.04 4.34 -25.97
N ALA A 67 -5.87 5.37 -25.14
CA ALA A 67 -6.00 6.77 -25.54
C ALA A 67 -4.98 7.17 -26.63
N VAL A 68 -3.72 6.76 -26.45
CA VAL A 68 -2.64 6.99 -27.45
C VAL A 68 -2.96 6.26 -28.76
N SER A 69 -3.49 5.04 -28.69
CA SER A 69 -3.83 4.23 -29.86
C SER A 69 -5.02 4.77 -30.66
N ALA A 70 -5.96 5.45 -29.99
CA ALA A 70 -7.16 6.01 -30.61
C ALA A 70 -6.89 7.21 -31.54
N ARG A 71 -5.63 7.67 -31.65
CA ARG A 71 -5.21 8.90 -32.34
C ARG A 71 -6.02 10.10 -31.86
N ALA A 72 -5.86 11.28 -32.48
CA ALA A 72 -6.51 12.54 -32.07
C ALA A 72 -8.04 12.58 -32.29
N SER A 73 -8.75 11.53 -31.87
CA SER A 73 -10.21 11.54 -31.72
C SER A 73 -10.60 12.41 -30.52
N GLU A 74 -11.80 13.01 -30.56
CA GLU A 74 -12.33 13.83 -29.46
C GLU A 74 -12.31 13.11 -28.10
N GLY A 75 -12.40 11.77 -28.08
CA GLY A 75 -12.36 10.98 -26.85
C GLY A 75 -10.96 10.73 -26.26
N SER A 76 -9.88 10.91 -27.04
CA SER A 76 -8.51 10.59 -26.61
C SER A 76 -8.04 11.43 -25.43
N ALA A 77 -8.39 12.72 -25.39
CA ALA A 77 -8.06 13.61 -24.29
C ALA A 77 -8.73 13.17 -22.98
N MET A 78 -10.01 12.80 -23.04
CA MET A 78 -10.76 12.34 -21.87
C MET A 78 -10.25 10.99 -21.36
N LEU A 79 -9.92 10.05 -22.26
CA LEU A 79 -9.31 8.77 -21.88
C LEU A 79 -7.94 8.99 -21.25
N THR A 80 -7.10 9.86 -21.82
CA THR A 80 -5.78 10.20 -21.26
C THR A 80 -5.93 10.78 -19.86
N ALA A 81 -6.81 11.76 -19.67
CA ALA A 81 -7.07 12.37 -18.38
C ALA A 81 -7.60 11.35 -17.35
N THR A 82 -8.48 10.44 -17.77
CA THR A 82 -9.00 9.35 -16.92
C THR A 82 -7.88 8.40 -16.49
N GLY A 83 -7.04 7.97 -17.43
CA GLY A 83 -5.91 7.10 -17.14
C GLY A 83 -4.87 7.75 -16.23
N ILE A 84 -4.52 9.02 -16.47
CA ILE A 84 -3.60 9.78 -15.59
C ILE A 84 -4.21 9.95 -14.20
N THR A 85 -5.50 10.28 -14.10
CA THR A 85 -6.19 10.41 -12.82
C THR A 85 -6.15 9.10 -12.05
N GLY A 86 -6.53 7.98 -12.69
CA GLY A 86 -6.45 6.65 -12.10
C GLY A 86 -5.03 6.30 -11.63
N LEU A 87 -4.02 6.64 -12.42
CA LEU A 87 -2.63 6.41 -12.08
C LEU A 87 -2.16 7.25 -10.88
N VAL A 88 -2.61 8.50 -10.76
CA VAL A 88 -2.19 9.40 -9.67
C VAL A 88 -2.94 9.10 -8.36
N VAL A 89 -4.26 8.92 -8.41
CA VAL A 89 -5.09 8.80 -7.20
C VAL A 89 -5.50 7.37 -6.86
N GLY A 90 -5.43 6.43 -7.80
CA GLY A 90 -5.93 5.08 -7.63
C GLY A 90 -5.25 4.32 -6.48
N ALA A 91 -3.93 4.25 -6.47
CA ALA A 91 -3.21 3.59 -5.37
C ALA A 91 -3.30 4.34 -4.03
N PRO A 92 -3.22 5.69 -3.96
CA PRO A 92 -3.53 6.41 -2.74
C PRO A 92 -4.90 6.06 -2.15
N ILE A 93 -5.95 5.91 -2.97
CA ILE A 93 -7.26 5.44 -2.52
C ILE A 93 -7.15 4.03 -1.93
N VAL A 94 -6.45 3.10 -2.59
CA VAL A 94 -6.21 1.75 -2.05
C VAL A 94 -5.53 1.82 -0.68
N HIS A 95 -4.50 2.64 -0.49
CA HIS A 95 -3.86 2.83 0.81
C HIS A 95 -4.82 3.37 1.88
N LEU A 96 -5.66 4.36 1.53
CA LEU A 96 -6.66 4.92 2.46
C LEU A 96 -7.69 3.87 2.88
N THR A 97 -8.20 3.06 1.94
CA THR A 97 -9.15 1.97 2.28
C THR A 97 -8.54 0.89 3.19
N ARG A 98 -7.22 0.82 3.29
CA ARG A 98 -6.47 -0.07 4.19
C ARG A 98 -6.02 0.60 5.49
N GLY A 99 -6.45 1.85 5.75
CA GLY A 99 -6.06 2.61 6.93
C GLY A 99 -4.60 3.10 6.91
N ASN A 100 -3.93 3.07 5.76
CA ASN A 100 -2.54 3.49 5.62
C ASN A 100 -2.44 4.94 5.08
N THR A 101 -2.93 5.92 5.85
CA THR A 101 -2.93 7.34 5.45
C THR A 101 -1.54 7.87 5.11
N ARG A 102 -0.52 7.46 5.88
CA ARG A 102 0.87 7.82 5.58
C ARG A 102 1.32 7.23 4.25
N GLY A 103 1.00 5.96 3.99
CA GLY A 103 1.27 5.32 2.70
C GLY A 103 0.60 6.05 1.54
N ALA A 104 -0.65 6.48 1.70
CA ALA A 104 -1.38 7.23 0.67
C ALA A 104 -0.70 8.55 0.30
N LEU A 105 -0.27 9.33 1.29
CA LEU A 105 0.43 10.61 1.05
C LEU A 105 1.78 10.41 0.38
N ILE A 106 2.56 9.41 0.83
CA ILE A 106 3.86 9.10 0.21
C ILE A 106 3.66 8.58 -1.22
N SER A 107 2.69 7.70 -1.45
CA SER A 107 2.35 7.17 -2.78
C SER A 107 1.99 8.30 -3.75
N LEU A 108 1.15 9.25 -3.31
CA LEU A 108 0.80 10.43 -4.11
C LEU A 108 2.04 11.28 -4.45
N GLY A 109 2.89 11.55 -3.45
CA GLY A 109 4.14 12.29 -3.65
C GLY A 109 5.08 11.61 -4.64
N LEU A 110 5.22 10.28 -4.56
CA LEU A 110 6.04 9.50 -5.50
C LEU A 110 5.47 9.54 -6.92
N ARG A 111 4.15 9.42 -7.07
CA ARG A 111 3.45 9.38 -8.37
C ARG A 111 3.41 10.72 -9.09
N VAL A 112 3.58 11.83 -8.39
CA VAL A 112 3.74 13.15 -9.01
C VAL A 112 5.22 13.49 -9.17
N GLY A 113 6.00 13.28 -8.10
CA GLY A 113 7.40 13.70 -8.03
C GLY A 113 8.32 12.90 -8.93
N LEU A 114 8.24 11.56 -8.94
CA LEU A 114 9.17 10.75 -9.74
C LEU A 114 8.92 10.85 -11.24
N PRO A 115 7.67 10.83 -11.76
CA PRO A 115 7.45 11.10 -13.17
C PRO A 115 7.91 12.49 -13.58
N TYR A 116 7.68 13.52 -12.76
CA TYR A 116 8.16 14.88 -13.04
C TYR A 116 9.69 14.96 -13.07
N ALA A 117 10.36 14.40 -12.06
CA ALA A 117 11.83 14.36 -12.00
C ALA A 117 12.42 13.56 -13.16
N GLY A 118 11.81 12.41 -13.50
CA GLY A 118 12.18 11.60 -14.65
C GLY A 118 11.99 12.35 -15.96
N ALA A 119 10.87 13.08 -16.11
CA ALA A 119 10.61 13.91 -17.28
C ALA A 119 11.67 15.00 -17.47
N MET A 120 12.02 15.71 -16.40
CA MET A 120 13.08 16.73 -16.43
C MET A 120 14.45 16.13 -16.76
N ALA A 121 14.81 15.00 -16.15
CA ALA A 121 16.05 14.30 -16.46
C ALA A 121 16.08 13.83 -17.93
N GLY A 122 14.99 13.25 -18.42
CA GLY A 122 14.84 12.80 -19.80
C GLY A 122 14.88 13.95 -20.82
N TYR A 123 14.32 15.11 -20.48
CA TYR A 123 14.41 16.31 -21.31
C TYR A 123 15.87 16.77 -21.48
N GLN A 124 16.63 16.80 -20.39
CA GLN A 124 18.03 17.25 -20.39
C GLN A 124 19.00 16.24 -21.03
N LEU A 125 18.71 14.94 -20.90
CA LEU A 125 19.53 13.87 -21.46
C LEU A 125 19.10 13.46 -22.88
N GLY A 126 17.94 13.96 -23.33
CA GLY A 126 17.39 13.63 -24.65
C GLY A 126 18.22 14.24 -25.79
N PRO A 127 18.24 13.61 -26.98
CA PRO A 127 18.93 14.16 -28.14
C PRO A 127 18.42 15.57 -28.46
N THR A 128 19.31 16.51 -28.72
CA THR A 128 18.94 17.88 -29.12
C THR A 128 18.55 17.97 -30.59
N ASP A 129 18.84 16.94 -31.38
CA ASP A 129 18.58 16.92 -32.80
C ASP A 129 17.07 16.88 -33.08
N VAL A 130 16.68 17.65 -34.08
CA VAL A 130 15.30 17.67 -34.57
C VAL A 130 15.15 16.49 -35.53
N VAL A 131 14.37 15.50 -35.14
CA VAL A 131 14.04 14.35 -36.00
C VAL A 131 12.75 14.67 -36.72
N CYS A 132 12.83 14.83 -38.04
CA CYS A 132 11.67 15.02 -38.90
C CYS A 132 11.20 13.68 -39.44
N ALA A 133 9.89 13.42 -39.40
CA ALA A 133 9.31 12.30 -40.11
C ALA A 133 9.54 12.49 -41.63
N THR A 134 9.92 11.42 -42.33
CA THR A 134 10.09 11.42 -43.79
C THR A 134 8.82 11.79 -44.55
N ASP A 135 7.68 11.69 -43.89
CA ASP A 135 6.36 11.73 -44.53
C ASP A 135 5.68 13.12 -44.34
N GLY A 136 6.39 14.09 -43.75
CA GLY A 136 5.89 15.46 -43.57
C GLY A 136 5.01 15.68 -42.33
N ASP A 137 4.77 14.65 -41.52
CA ASP A 137 3.91 14.68 -40.31
C ASP A 137 4.52 15.44 -39.10
N GLY A 138 5.47 16.33 -39.36
CA GLY A 138 6.07 17.22 -38.37
C GLY A 138 7.46 16.80 -37.91
N CYS A 139 8.15 17.76 -37.29
CA CYS A 139 9.44 17.53 -36.66
C CYS A 139 9.27 17.58 -35.14
N SER A 140 9.83 16.58 -34.45
CA SER A 140 9.86 16.54 -32.99
C SER A 140 11.29 16.75 -32.53
N SER A 141 11.48 17.63 -31.53
CA SER A 141 12.76 17.73 -30.84
C SER A 141 12.99 16.42 -30.05
N GLY A 142 14.16 15.79 -30.19
CA GLY A 142 14.50 14.60 -29.40
C GLY A 142 14.38 14.80 -27.88
N SER A 143 14.45 16.04 -27.39
CA SER A 143 14.20 16.37 -25.98
C SER A 143 12.78 16.05 -25.51
N MET A 144 11.76 16.15 -26.39
CA MET A 144 10.37 15.82 -26.04
C MET A 144 10.17 14.31 -25.88
N SER A 145 10.77 13.50 -26.77
CA SER A 145 10.73 12.04 -26.61
C SER A 145 11.53 11.60 -25.39
N GLY A 146 12.68 12.23 -25.12
CA GLY A 146 13.45 12.05 -23.88
C GLY A 146 12.61 12.34 -22.64
N MET A 147 11.86 13.44 -22.62
CA MET A 147 10.95 13.78 -21.51
C MET A 147 9.88 12.71 -21.29
N VAL A 148 9.24 12.20 -22.35
CA VAL A 148 8.21 11.16 -22.22
C VAL A 148 8.82 9.85 -21.70
N VAL A 149 9.95 9.42 -22.25
CA VAL A 149 10.66 8.21 -21.78
C VAL A 149 11.06 8.36 -20.31
N GLY A 150 11.61 9.51 -19.94
CA GLY A 150 11.97 9.82 -18.56
C GLY A 150 10.78 9.78 -17.61
N ALA A 151 9.63 10.34 -18.01
CA ALA A 151 8.40 10.29 -17.23
C ALA A 151 7.90 8.85 -17.03
N LEU A 152 7.97 8.01 -18.07
CA LEU A 152 7.59 6.60 -18.00
C LEU A 152 8.51 5.79 -17.06
N VAL A 153 9.82 6.03 -17.13
CA VAL A 153 10.79 5.42 -16.20
C VAL A 153 10.50 5.86 -14.75
N GLY A 154 10.28 7.15 -14.54
CA GLY A 154 9.91 7.70 -13.22
C GLY A 154 8.60 7.10 -12.69
N THR A 155 7.60 6.91 -13.57
CA THR A 155 6.33 6.26 -13.25
C THR A 155 6.53 4.80 -12.84
N GLY A 156 7.29 4.04 -13.61
CA GLY A 156 7.62 2.65 -13.27
C GLY A 156 8.33 2.52 -11.92
N ALA A 157 9.28 3.43 -11.64
CA ALA A 157 9.95 3.49 -10.34
C ALA A 157 8.98 3.80 -9.19
N ALA A 158 8.07 4.76 -9.38
CA ALA A 158 7.05 5.09 -8.38
C ALA A 158 6.17 3.88 -8.05
N ILE A 159 5.67 3.18 -9.08
CA ILE A 159 4.84 1.98 -8.91
C ILE A 159 5.58 0.89 -8.13
N LEU A 160 6.84 0.62 -8.48
CA LEU A 160 7.64 -0.42 -7.82
C LEU A 160 7.93 -0.10 -6.34
N ILE A 161 8.28 1.16 -6.04
CA ILE A 161 8.52 1.59 -4.66
C ILE A 161 7.23 1.48 -3.84
N ASP A 162 6.11 1.92 -4.40
CA ASP A 162 4.79 1.88 -3.77
C ASP A 162 4.35 0.44 -3.46
N ALA A 163 4.36 -0.41 -4.49
CA ALA A 163 3.96 -1.81 -4.37
C ALA A 163 4.90 -2.65 -3.49
N ARG A 164 6.19 -2.30 -3.39
CA ARG A 164 7.14 -3.07 -2.58
C ARG A 164 7.17 -2.59 -1.12
N TRP A 165 7.10 -1.29 -0.87
CA TRP A 165 7.35 -0.72 0.46
C TRP A 165 6.10 -0.20 1.16
N LEU A 166 5.12 0.32 0.43
CA LEU A 166 3.95 0.97 1.03
C LEU A 166 2.74 0.04 1.15
N SER A 167 2.70 -1.07 0.40
CA SER A 167 1.57 -2.01 0.34
C SER A 167 1.47 -3.02 1.49
N HIS A 168 2.18 -2.79 2.60
CA HIS A 168 2.14 -3.66 3.77
C HIS A 168 1.28 -3.03 4.84
N THR A 169 0.25 -3.75 5.30
CA THR A 169 -0.54 -3.30 6.44
C THR A 169 0.33 -3.41 7.68
N ARG A 170 0.64 -2.27 8.30
CA ARG A 170 1.22 -2.28 9.64
C ARG A 170 0.11 -2.69 10.60
N PRO A 171 0.36 -3.63 11.53
CA PRO A 171 -0.59 -3.91 12.59
C PRO A 171 -0.92 -2.58 13.26
N ALA A 172 -2.19 -2.19 13.25
CA ALA A 172 -2.63 -1.05 14.03
C ALA A 172 -2.24 -1.36 15.47
N ARG A 173 -1.34 -0.55 16.06
CA ARG A 173 -1.08 -0.66 17.49
C ARG A 173 -2.39 -0.25 18.15
N PRO A 174 -3.06 -1.14 18.90
CA PRO A 174 -4.26 -0.73 19.60
C PRO A 174 -3.88 0.43 20.51
N ALA A 175 -4.66 1.51 20.47
CA ALA A 175 -4.49 2.61 21.41
C ALA A 175 -4.63 2.02 22.82
N ARG A 176 -3.54 2.05 23.59
CA ARG A 176 -3.54 1.55 24.97
C ARG A 176 -3.57 2.74 25.90
N TRP A 177 -4.60 2.81 26.72
CA TRP A 177 -4.69 3.75 27.82
C TRP A 177 -4.64 2.95 29.12
N SER A 178 -3.82 3.40 30.06
CA SER A 178 -3.75 2.85 31.41
C SER A 178 -3.98 3.97 32.41
N PRO A 179 -4.90 3.80 33.38
CA PRO A 179 -4.89 4.65 34.55
C PRO A 179 -3.56 4.48 35.27
N THR A 180 -3.03 5.58 35.79
CA THR A 180 -1.84 5.60 36.64
C THR A 180 -2.23 6.27 37.94
N ALA A 181 -1.86 5.65 39.06
CA ALA A 181 -2.03 6.22 40.38
C ALA A 181 -0.68 6.13 41.09
N THR A 182 -0.26 7.24 41.68
CA THR A 182 1.01 7.35 42.42
C THR A 182 0.71 7.97 43.78
N LEU A 183 1.26 7.36 44.83
CA LEU A 183 1.14 7.83 46.21
C LEU A 183 2.54 8.18 46.73
N ALA A 184 2.68 9.35 47.34
CA ALA A 184 3.93 9.82 47.94
C ALA A 184 3.67 10.48 49.31
N PRO A 185 4.66 10.53 50.22
CA PRO A 185 4.54 11.31 51.45
C PRO A 185 4.30 12.79 51.11
N GLY A 186 3.10 13.30 51.39
CA GLY A 186 2.68 14.68 51.05
C GLY A 186 1.56 14.79 50.00
N GLY A 187 1.14 13.68 49.37
CA GLY A 187 -0.01 13.70 48.45
C GLY A 187 -0.11 12.50 47.51
N GLY A 188 -1.16 12.48 46.70
CA GLY A 188 -1.37 11.47 45.65
C GLY A 188 -1.68 12.13 44.30
N SER A 189 -1.32 11.45 43.22
CA SER A 189 -1.66 11.85 41.85
C SER A 189 -2.35 10.70 41.11
N VAL A 190 -3.34 11.06 40.31
CA VAL A 190 -4.02 10.18 39.35
C VAL A 190 -3.88 10.75 37.95
N GLY A 191 -3.66 9.89 36.96
CA GLY A 191 -3.48 10.30 35.58
C GLY A 191 -3.80 9.18 34.60
N LEU A 192 -3.76 9.51 33.31
CA LEU A 192 -3.91 8.57 32.21
C LEU A 192 -2.61 8.55 31.40
N ALA A 193 -2.02 7.38 31.23
CA ALA A 193 -0.92 7.16 30.29
C ALA A 193 -1.47 6.54 29.00
N GLY A 194 -1.07 7.07 27.85
CA GLY A 194 -1.49 6.57 26.55
C GLY A 194 -0.29 6.14 25.69
N ALA A 195 -0.47 5.07 24.91
CA ALA A 195 0.38 4.73 23.77
C ALA A 195 -0.50 4.73 22.51
N PHE A 196 -0.13 5.56 21.53
CA PHE A 196 -0.81 5.75 20.25
C PHE A 196 0.14 5.48 19.08
#